data_AF-A0A2S9FGS9-F1
#
_entry.id   AF-A0A2S9FGS9-F1
#
_cell.length_a   1.000
_cell.length_b   1.000
_cell.length_c   1.000
_cell.angle_alpha   90.00
_cell.angle_beta   90.00
_cell.angle_gamma   90.00
#
_symmetry.space_group_name_H-M   'P 1'
#
loop_
_entity.id
_entity.type
_entity.pdbx_description
1 polymer ?
#
loop_
_entity_poly.entity_id
_entity_poly.type
_entity_poly.pdbx_seq_one_letter_code
_entity_poly.pdbx_strand_id
1 'polypeptide(L)'
;GPLDADVSAQWVLDTDPPVTAYIECAQACGLALLGGPPTVRTALAAHSRGVGQLIAAARAAGAARIVVGLGGSGCTDGGRGMVEALGGLTAAGDLLAGVELIAASDVEHPLLGPMGAAVVFGPQKGADPDTVAVLEERLTDWADELNTAAGRTISNDPGAGAAGGIGAALLALGGRRESGASIIAEHTGLGADVAAADLVITGEGRFDDQSLHGKVVSALAAGARSHRIPVLVLAGQVTLERPAM
;
A
#
# COMPACT_ATOMS: atom_id res chain seq x y z
N GLY A 1 -2.62 1.52 17.93
CA GLY A 1 -1.29 1.47 17.29
C GLY A 1 -0.93 0.03 16.97
N PRO A 2 0.29 -0.26 16.45
CA PRO A 2 0.67 -1.61 16.06
C PRO A 2 0.86 -2.58 17.24
N LEU A 3 1.15 -2.07 18.45
CA LEU A 3 1.41 -2.87 19.65
C LEU A 3 0.39 -2.57 20.76
N ASP A 4 -0.90 -2.55 20.42
CA ASP A 4 -2.06 -2.25 21.28
C ASP A 4 -2.14 -0.85 21.91
N ALA A 5 -1.04 -0.10 22.02
CA ALA A 5 -1.07 1.27 22.52
C ALA A 5 -1.89 2.19 21.61
N ASP A 6 -2.68 3.10 22.20
CA ASP A 6 -3.41 4.11 21.46
C ASP A 6 -2.45 5.07 20.74
N VAL A 7 -2.80 5.41 19.50
CA VAL A 7 -2.06 6.36 18.66
C VAL A 7 -3.04 7.30 17.99
N SER A 8 -2.62 8.55 17.79
CA SER A 8 -3.36 9.47 16.92
C SER A 8 -2.97 9.20 15.48
N ALA A 9 -3.96 8.95 14.63
CA ALA A 9 -3.79 8.72 13.20
C ALA A 9 -4.53 9.81 12.42
N GLN A 10 -3.91 10.32 11.36
CA GLN A 10 -4.50 11.28 10.44
C GLN A 10 -4.80 10.63 9.09
N TRP A 11 -5.86 11.08 8.42
CA TRP A 11 -6.27 10.63 7.10
C TRP A 11 -7.02 11.78 6.42
N VAL A 12 -7.11 11.75 5.08
CA VAL A 12 -7.75 12.81 4.29
C VAL A 12 -9.11 12.32 3.81
N LEU A 13 -10.11 13.20 3.88
CA LEU A 13 -11.41 13.01 3.26
C LEU A 13 -11.60 14.11 2.21
N ASP A 14 -11.56 13.72 0.94
CA ASP A 14 -12.01 14.56 -0.16
C ASP A 14 -13.53 14.42 -0.29
N THR A 15 -14.23 15.54 -0.16
CA THR A 15 -15.70 15.59 -0.20
C THR A 15 -16.27 15.78 -1.61
N ASP A 16 -15.41 16.03 -2.60
CA ASP A 16 -15.86 16.10 -3.99
C ASP A 16 -16.30 14.70 -4.46
N PRO A 17 -17.43 14.57 -5.18
CA PRO A 17 -17.91 13.27 -5.62
C PRO A 17 -16.99 12.60 -6.66
N PRO A 18 -16.67 11.29 -6.51
CA PRO A 18 -17.06 10.44 -5.38
C PRO A 18 -16.26 10.79 -4.12
N VAL A 19 -16.96 10.89 -2.98
CA VAL A 19 -16.31 11.16 -1.68
C VAL A 19 -15.23 10.12 -1.44
N THR A 20 -13.98 10.58 -1.35
CA THR A 20 -12.79 9.72 -1.33
C THR A 20 -12.03 9.87 -0.03
N ALA A 21 -11.76 8.74 0.64
CA ALA A 21 -10.88 8.70 1.80
C ALA A 21 -9.48 8.23 1.40
N TYR A 22 -8.45 8.98 1.80
CA TYR A 22 -7.05 8.59 1.66
C TYR A 22 -6.47 8.28 3.04
N ILE A 23 -6.13 7.01 3.24
CA ILE A 23 -5.62 6.46 4.49
C ILE A 23 -4.17 6.01 4.28
N GLU A 24 -3.27 6.40 5.16
CA GLU A 24 -1.92 5.83 5.22
C GLU A 24 -1.86 4.77 6.31
N CYS A 25 -1.56 3.51 5.98
CA CYS A 25 -1.51 2.45 7.00
C CYS A 25 -0.46 2.74 8.08
N ALA A 26 0.63 3.44 7.73
CA ALA A 26 1.70 3.81 8.66
C ALA A 26 1.21 4.69 9.83
N GLN A 27 0.14 5.45 9.65
CA GLN A 27 -0.47 6.27 10.71
C GLN A 27 -1.07 5.41 11.84
N ALA A 28 -1.42 4.16 11.55
CA ALA A 28 -2.06 3.25 12.49
C ALA A 28 -1.15 2.09 12.91
N CYS A 29 -0.35 1.57 11.99
CA CYS A 29 0.48 0.39 12.19
C CYS A 29 1.91 0.56 11.63
N GLY A 30 2.44 1.78 11.55
CA GLY A 30 3.76 2.05 10.97
C GLY A 30 4.94 1.65 11.85
N LEU A 31 6.11 1.44 11.22
CA LEU A 31 7.38 1.14 11.90
C LEU A 31 7.76 2.20 12.95
N ALA A 32 7.51 3.48 12.65
CA ALA A 32 7.79 4.58 13.57
C ALA A 32 6.96 4.53 14.88
N LEU A 33 5.86 3.76 14.89
CA LEU A 33 4.97 3.62 16.03
C LEU A 33 5.35 2.45 16.96
N LEU A 34 6.45 1.72 16.67
CA LEU A 34 6.93 0.63 17.53
C LEU A 34 7.56 1.13 18.84
N GLY A 35 7.85 2.43 18.97
CA GLY A 35 8.41 3.02 20.19
C GLY A 35 9.89 2.69 20.43
N GLY A 36 10.57 2.11 19.44
CA GLY A 36 11.97 1.70 19.51
C GLY A 36 12.40 0.95 18.24
N PRO A 37 13.64 0.46 18.18
CA PRO A 37 14.10 -0.35 17.06
C PRO A 37 13.25 -1.64 16.96
N PRO A 38 12.99 -2.13 15.75
CA PRO A 38 12.28 -3.39 15.56
C PRO A 38 13.02 -4.58 16.20
N THR A 39 12.27 -5.50 16.78
CA THR A 39 12.75 -6.71 17.46
C THR A 39 11.90 -7.92 17.06
N VAL A 40 12.38 -9.13 17.36
CA VAL A 40 11.60 -10.36 17.18
C VAL A 40 10.23 -10.28 17.86
N ARG A 41 10.18 -9.74 19.08
CA ARG A 41 8.94 -9.56 19.83
C ARG A 41 7.97 -8.64 19.10
N THR A 42 8.45 -7.51 18.58
CA THR A 42 7.58 -6.58 17.85
C THR A 42 7.15 -7.14 16.50
N ALA A 43 8.02 -7.88 15.81
CA ALA A 43 7.67 -8.55 14.55
C ALA A 43 6.51 -9.53 14.70
N LEU A 44 6.46 -10.26 15.81
CA LEU A 44 5.39 -11.22 16.12
C LEU A 44 4.10 -10.57 16.65
N ALA A 45 4.21 -9.44 17.33
CA ALA A 45 3.09 -8.79 18.03
C ALA A 45 2.42 -7.68 17.21
N ALA A 46 3.15 -7.03 16.30
CA ALA A 46 2.64 -5.90 15.56
C ALA A 46 1.46 -6.30 14.65
N HIS A 47 0.36 -5.54 14.72
CA HIS A 47 -0.88 -5.85 13.99
C HIS A 47 -1.48 -4.64 13.27
N SER A 48 -2.39 -4.91 12.33
CA SER A 48 -3.03 -3.92 11.45
C SER A 48 -4.39 -3.38 11.95
N ARG A 49 -4.84 -3.74 13.17
CA ARG A 49 -6.16 -3.33 13.73
C ARG A 49 -6.55 -1.87 13.51
N GLY A 50 -5.61 -0.94 13.71
CA GLY A 50 -5.89 0.49 13.54
C GLY A 50 -6.22 0.88 12.10
N VAL A 51 -5.75 0.14 11.09
CA VAL A 51 -6.14 0.35 9.69
C VAL A 51 -7.63 0.05 9.49
N GLY A 52 -8.14 -1.02 10.11
CA GLY A 52 -9.56 -1.35 10.05
C GLY A 52 -10.42 -0.29 10.74
N GLN A 53 -9.94 0.28 11.86
CA GLN A 53 -10.59 1.42 12.52
C GLN A 53 -10.66 2.65 11.61
N LEU A 54 -9.58 2.96 10.87
CA LEU A 54 -9.57 4.06 9.90
C LEU A 54 -10.52 3.80 8.72
N ILE A 55 -10.59 2.58 8.20
CA ILE A 55 -11.53 2.20 7.15
C ILE A 55 -12.99 2.34 7.64
N ALA A 56 -13.28 1.90 8.86
CA ALA A 56 -14.61 2.06 9.45
C ALA A 56 -14.97 3.55 9.62
N ALA A 57 -14.02 4.39 10.05
CA ALA A 57 -14.21 5.83 10.16
C ALA A 57 -14.45 6.50 8.79
N ALA A 58 -13.68 6.12 7.76
CA ALA A 58 -13.88 6.57 6.39
C ALA A 58 -15.28 6.21 5.86
N ARG A 59 -15.72 4.98 6.13
CA ARG A 59 -17.07 4.55 5.73
C ARG A 59 -18.15 5.33 6.47
N ALA A 60 -17.99 5.55 7.77
CA ALA A 60 -18.91 6.36 8.58
C ALA A 60 -18.97 7.82 8.11
N ALA A 61 -17.89 8.34 7.53
CA ALA A 61 -17.83 9.67 6.92
C ALA A 61 -18.45 9.73 5.50
N GLY A 62 -19.00 8.62 4.99
CA GLY A 62 -19.69 8.56 3.70
C GLY A 62 -18.78 8.30 2.50
N ALA A 63 -17.53 7.87 2.71
CA ALA A 63 -16.64 7.54 1.61
C ALA A 63 -17.23 6.45 0.69
N ALA A 64 -17.21 6.74 -0.61
CA ALA A 64 -17.58 5.83 -1.69
C ALA A 64 -16.34 5.25 -2.38
N ARG A 65 -15.19 5.92 -2.25
CA ARG A 65 -13.86 5.42 -2.64
C ARG A 65 -12.94 5.48 -1.43
N ILE A 66 -12.19 4.41 -1.17
CA ILE A 66 -11.22 4.33 -0.07
C ILE A 66 -9.87 3.89 -0.64
N VAL A 67 -8.88 4.76 -0.53
CA VAL A 67 -7.50 4.52 -0.92
C VAL A 67 -6.67 4.26 0.34
N VAL A 68 -6.01 3.11 0.40
CA VAL A 68 -5.13 2.73 1.51
C VAL A 68 -3.69 2.66 1.00
N GLY A 69 -2.85 3.60 1.42
CA GLY A 69 -1.41 3.61 1.20
C GLY A 69 -0.69 2.56 2.03
N LEU A 70 0.04 1.66 1.37
CA LEU A 70 0.68 0.47 1.97
C LEU A 70 2.19 0.62 2.23
N GLY A 71 2.66 1.85 2.39
CA GLY A 71 4.05 2.15 2.74
C GLY A 71 4.30 2.13 4.26
N GLY A 72 5.49 1.72 4.69
CA GLY A 72 5.99 1.98 6.05
C GLY A 72 5.37 1.16 7.19
N SER A 73 4.63 0.09 6.90
CA SER A 73 4.02 -0.78 7.93
C SER A 73 5.06 -1.46 8.84
N GLY A 74 4.76 -1.54 10.13
CA GLY A 74 5.52 -2.29 11.13
C GLY A 74 4.99 -3.69 11.44
N CYS A 75 3.89 -4.13 10.83
CA CYS A 75 3.26 -5.43 11.06
C CYS A 75 3.42 -6.41 9.88
N THR A 76 3.32 -7.71 10.15
CA THR A 76 3.24 -8.80 9.16
C THR A 76 2.14 -9.77 9.57
N ASP A 77 0.92 -9.26 9.73
CA ASP A 77 -0.25 -9.99 10.20
C ASP A 77 -1.23 -10.35 9.08
N GLY A 78 -0.85 -10.14 7.81
CA GLY A 78 -1.72 -10.48 6.68
C GLY A 78 -2.95 -9.57 6.54
N GLY A 79 -2.98 -8.43 7.25
CA GLY A 79 -4.21 -7.63 7.36
C GLY A 79 -5.27 -8.25 8.26
N ARG A 80 -4.96 -9.32 9.00
CA ARG A 80 -5.90 -10.00 9.89
C ARG A 80 -6.46 -9.07 10.95
N GLY A 81 -5.61 -8.27 11.61
CA GLY A 81 -6.07 -7.31 12.61
C GLY A 81 -7.03 -6.26 12.03
N MET A 82 -6.77 -5.78 10.80
CA MET A 82 -7.65 -4.87 10.06
C MET A 82 -9.02 -5.52 9.83
N VAL A 83 -9.06 -6.74 9.33
CA VAL A 83 -10.31 -7.48 9.06
C VAL A 83 -11.08 -7.75 10.35
N GLU A 84 -10.40 -8.15 11.43
CA GLU A 84 -11.02 -8.36 12.74
C GLU A 84 -11.64 -7.07 13.30
N ALA A 85 -10.99 -5.92 13.11
CA ALA A 85 -11.53 -4.61 13.52
C ALA A 85 -12.81 -4.22 12.76
N LEU A 86 -12.97 -4.74 11.54
CA LEU A 86 -14.17 -4.56 10.71
C LEU A 86 -15.26 -5.61 11.00
N GLY A 87 -15.04 -6.51 11.96
CA GLY A 87 -15.99 -7.55 12.36
C GLY A 87 -15.81 -8.90 11.65
N GLY A 88 -14.68 -9.13 10.97
CA GLY A 88 -14.39 -10.35 10.22
C GLY A 88 -14.66 -10.22 8.72
N LEU A 89 -14.28 -11.23 7.93
CA LEU A 89 -14.31 -11.16 6.45
C LEU A 89 -15.71 -10.86 5.90
N THR A 90 -16.75 -11.52 6.43
CA THR A 90 -18.13 -11.30 5.98
C THR A 90 -18.61 -9.88 6.27
N ALA A 91 -18.47 -9.41 7.52
CA ALA A 91 -18.90 -8.07 7.92
C ALA A 91 -18.11 -6.97 7.19
N ALA A 92 -16.80 -7.18 7.00
CA ALA A 92 -15.96 -6.27 6.23
C ALA A 92 -16.41 -6.21 4.75
N GLY A 93 -16.72 -7.37 4.15
CA GLY A 93 -17.24 -7.45 2.79
C GLY A 93 -18.58 -6.72 2.63
N ASP A 94 -19.51 -6.89 3.57
CA ASP A 94 -20.80 -6.20 3.57
C ASP A 94 -20.64 -4.68 3.76
N LEU A 95 -19.75 -4.26 4.68
CA LEU A 95 -19.48 -2.85 4.95
C LEU A 95 -18.90 -2.12 3.73
N LEU A 96 -18.05 -2.81 2.98
CA LEU A 96 -17.33 -2.30 1.82
C LEU A 96 -18.03 -2.62 0.49
N ALA A 97 -19.21 -3.24 0.53
CA ALA A 97 -19.99 -3.52 -0.66
C ALA A 97 -20.31 -2.22 -1.42
N GLY A 98 -19.94 -2.16 -2.70
CA GLY A 98 -20.13 -0.99 -3.56
C GLY A 98 -19.16 0.17 -3.27
N VAL A 99 -18.19 -0.01 -2.37
CA VAL A 99 -17.09 0.94 -2.16
C VAL A 99 -15.95 0.60 -3.11
N GLU A 100 -15.42 1.62 -3.77
CA GLU A 100 -14.21 1.48 -4.56
C GLU A 100 -12.98 1.40 -3.64
N LEU A 101 -12.50 0.19 -3.39
CA LEU A 101 -11.37 -0.06 -2.49
C LEU A 101 -10.06 -0.19 -3.27
N ILE A 102 -9.07 0.62 -2.90
CA ILE A 102 -7.78 0.69 -3.59
C ILE A 102 -6.63 0.48 -2.62
N ALA A 103 -5.82 -0.53 -2.89
CA ALA A 103 -4.52 -0.74 -2.26
C ALA A 103 -3.45 0.05 -3.03
N ALA A 104 -3.11 1.23 -2.53
CA ALA A 104 -2.09 2.10 -3.14
C ALA A 104 -0.69 1.59 -2.79
N SER A 105 -0.06 0.91 -3.76
CA SER A 105 1.24 0.26 -3.59
C SER A 105 1.94 -0.03 -4.91
N ASP A 106 3.24 0.27 -4.94
CA ASP A 106 4.15 -0.12 -6.04
C ASP A 106 4.82 -1.48 -5.79
N VAL A 107 4.49 -2.16 -4.70
CA VAL A 107 4.99 -3.51 -4.38
C VAL A 107 4.27 -4.53 -5.25
N GLU A 108 5.03 -5.39 -5.93
CA GLU A 108 4.51 -6.52 -6.73
C GLU A 108 4.63 -7.88 -6.03
N HIS A 109 5.23 -7.91 -4.85
CA HIS A 109 5.50 -9.14 -4.09
C HIS A 109 4.19 -9.88 -3.73
N PRO A 110 4.12 -11.22 -3.89
CA PRO A 110 3.00 -12.03 -3.42
C PRO A 110 2.94 -12.08 -1.89
N LEU A 111 1.87 -12.66 -1.34
CA LEU A 111 1.73 -12.83 0.10
C LEU A 111 2.75 -13.82 0.67
N LEU A 112 2.96 -14.94 -0.03
CA LEU A 112 3.72 -16.10 0.44
C LEU A 112 4.93 -16.42 -0.45
N GLY A 113 5.81 -17.28 0.06
CA GLY A 113 6.94 -17.87 -0.64
C GLY A 113 8.24 -17.06 -0.53
N PRO A 114 9.26 -17.40 -1.34
CA PRO A 114 10.57 -16.75 -1.28
C PRO A 114 10.55 -15.24 -1.56
N MET A 115 9.53 -14.79 -2.29
CA MET A 115 9.27 -13.37 -2.56
C MET A 115 8.08 -12.86 -1.75
N GLY A 116 7.67 -13.57 -0.70
CA GLY A 116 6.51 -13.29 0.13
C GLY A 116 6.74 -12.19 1.17
N ALA A 117 5.67 -11.81 1.84
CA ALA A 117 5.67 -10.69 2.77
C ALA A 117 6.60 -10.91 3.98
N ALA A 118 6.57 -12.10 4.57
CA ALA A 118 7.40 -12.42 5.73
C ALA A 118 8.89 -12.51 5.35
N VAL A 119 9.20 -13.19 4.24
CA VAL A 119 10.58 -13.40 3.78
C VAL A 119 11.25 -12.08 3.39
N VAL A 120 10.58 -11.25 2.59
CA VAL A 120 11.19 -10.03 2.02
C VAL A 120 11.14 -8.86 3.01
N PHE A 121 10.03 -8.67 3.71
CA PHE A 121 9.82 -7.48 4.54
C PHE A 121 9.83 -7.75 6.05
N GLY A 122 9.82 -9.01 6.49
CA GLY A 122 9.95 -9.37 7.91
C GLY A 122 11.26 -8.90 8.54
N PRO A 123 12.43 -9.06 7.91
CA PRO A 123 13.72 -8.69 8.51
C PRO A 123 13.82 -7.20 8.90
N GLN A 124 13.36 -6.29 8.03
CA GLN A 124 13.33 -4.86 8.35
C GLN A 124 12.32 -4.49 9.46
N LYS A 125 11.41 -5.40 9.81
CA LYS A 125 10.46 -5.29 10.93
C LYS A 125 10.94 -6.05 12.18
N GLY A 126 12.17 -6.56 12.17
CA GLY A 126 12.80 -7.23 13.30
C GLY A 126 12.64 -8.75 13.35
N ALA A 127 12.10 -9.37 12.30
CA ALA A 127 12.03 -10.84 12.23
C ALA A 127 13.40 -11.43 11.91
N ASP A 128 13.88 -12.32 12.78
CA ASP A 128 15.00 -13.22 12.46
C ASP A 128 14.51 -14.42 11.62
N PRO A 129 15.39 -15.32 11.13
CA PRO A 129 14.98 -16.43 10.28
C PRO A 129 13.90 -17.34 10.89
N ASP A 130 13.98 -17.61 12.20
CA ASP A 130 12.99 -18.44 12.89
C ASP A 130 11.64 -17.71 12.99
N THR A 131 11.66 -16.41 13.26
CA THR A 131 10.47 -15.56 13.28
C THR A 131 9.84 -15.44 11.89
N VAL A 132 10.65 -15.36 10.83
CA VAL A 132 10.15 -15.37 9.45
C VAL A 132 9.40 -16.68 9.16
N ALA A 133 9.92 -17.83 9.58
CA ALA A 133 9.24 -19.11 9.39
C ALA A 133 7.88 -19.16 10.12
N VAL A 134 7.82 -18.65 11.35
CA VAL A 134 6.55 -18.54 12.11
C VAL A 134 5.56 -17.60 11.43
N LEU A 135 6.01 -16.46 10.91
CA LEU A 135 5.15 -15.52 10.20
C LEU A 135 4.65 -16.12 8.89
N GLU A 136 5.50 -16.81 8.14
CA GLU A 136 5.14 -17.49 6.90
C GLU A 136 4.06 -18.55 7.12
N GLU A 137 4.17 -19.35 8.19
CA GLU A 137 3.14 -20.35 8.58
C GLU A 137 1.80 -19.66 8.88
N ARG A 138 1.82 -18.60 9.70
CA ARG A 138 0.60 -17.83 10.02
C ARG A 138 -0.04 -17.20 8.79
N LEU A 139 0.76 -16.67 7.88
CA LEU A 139 0.27 -16.10 6.63
C LEU A 139 -0.28 -17.19 5.70
N THR A 140 0.28 -18.39 5.73
CA THR A 140 -0.20 -19.54 4.93
C THR A 140 -1.59 -19.95 5.38
N ASP A 141 -1.82 -20.10 6.68
CA ASP A 141 -3.14 -20.42 7.22
C ASP A 141 -4.16 -19.31 6.87
N TRP A 142 -3.75 -18.05 7.04
CA TRP A 142 -4.62 -16.91 6.75
C TRP A 142 -4.91 -16.75 5.26
N ALA A 143 -3.97 -17.09 4.39
CA ALA A 143 -4.14 -17.07 2.94
C ALA A 143 -5.31 -17.95 2.50
N ASP A 144 -5.50 -19.11 3.10
CA ASP A 144 -6.61 -20.01 2.78
C ASP A 144 -7.98 -19.38 3.10
N GLU A 145 -8.07 -18.68 4.23
CA GLU A 145 -9.28 -17.93 4.61
C GLU A 145 -9.55 -16.77 3.62
N LEU A 146 -8.51 -15.99 3.28
CA LEU A 146 -8.62 -14.91 2.31
C LEU A 146 -9.03 -15.40 0.92
N ASN A 147 -8.39 -16.47 0.43
CA ASN A 147 -8.68 -17.05 -0.88
C ASN A 147 -10.12 -17.58 -0.94
N THR A 148 -10.59 -18.19 0.15
CA THR A 148 -11.96 -18.67 0.27
C THR A 148 -12.97 -17.53 0.21
N ALA A 149 -12.74 -16.46 0.98
CA ALA A 149 -13.62 -15.29 0.99
C ALA A 149 -13.64 -14.56 -0.37
N ALA A 150 -12.51 -14.52 -1.07
CA ALA A 150 -12.40 -13.93 -2.40
C ALA A 150 -12.95 -14.82 -3.52
N GLY A 151 -13.14 -16.12 -3.26
CA GLY A 151 -13.49 -17.12 -4.28
C GLY A 151 -12.39 -17.38 -5.33
N ARG A 152 -11.16 -16.92 -5.08
CA ARG A 152 -9.99 -17.06 -5.97
C ARG A 152 -8.68 -16.93 -5.19
N THR A 153 -7.57 -17.39 -5.76
CA THR A 153 -6.25 -17.31 -5.14
C THR A 153 -5.67 -15.89 -5.23
N ILE A 154 -5.98 -15.04 -4.26
CA ILE A 154 -5.44 -13.66 -4.16
C ILE A 154 -3.99 -13.63 -3.67
N SER A 155 -3.54 -14.70 -3.04
CA SER A 155 -2.24 -14.75 -2.36
C SER A 155 -1.05 -14.62 -3.33
N ASN A 156 -1.26 -14.89 -4.62
CA ASN A 156 -0.27 -14.77 -5.68
C ASN A 156 -0.39 -13.46 -6.48
N ASP A 157 -1.41 -12.63 -6.19
CA ASP A 157 -1.62 -11.39 -6.92
C ASP A 157 -0.47 -10.41 -6.65
N PRO A 158 -0.08 -9.61 -7.66
CA PRO A 158 0.89 -8.54 -7.46
C PRO A 158 0.43 -7.58 -6.35
N GLY A 159 1.28 -7.42 -5.34
CA GLY A 159 1.05 -6.55 -4.19
C GLY A 159 0.24 -7.16 -3.05
N ALA A 160 -0.11 -8.46 -3.13
CA ALA A 160 -0.68 -9.18 -2.01
C ALA A 160 0.23 -9.12 -0.77
N GLY A 161 1.56 -9.14 -0.94
CA GLY A 161 2.52 -9.02 0.17
C GLY A 161 2.76 -7.61 0.70
N ALA A 162 2.14 -6.59 0.09
CA ALA A 162 2.33 -5.20 0.50
C ALA A 162 1.88 -4.97 1.95
N ALA A 163 2.63 -4.12 2.66
CA ALA A 163 2.42 -3.81 4.08
C ALA A 163 2.27 -5.04 4.99
N GLY A 164 3.05 -6.11 4.75
CA GLY A 164 2.96 -7.32 5.57
C GLY A 164 1.70 -8.14 5.34
N GLY A 165 1.10 -8.02 4.15
CA GLY A 165 -0.08 -8.75 3.72
C GLY A 165 -1.41 -8.01 3.88
N ILE A 166 -1.40 -6.74 4.32
CA ILE A 166 -2.60 -5.89 4.26
C ILE A 166 -3.13 -5.80 2.82
N GLY A 167 -2.22 -5.77 1.83
CA GLY A 167 -2.59 -5.81 0.41
C GLY A 167 -3.46 -7.02 0.07
N ALA A 168 -3.09 -8.23 0.51
CA ALA A 168 -3.87 -9.45 0.31
C ALA A 168 -5.28 -9.36 0.91
N ALA A 169 -5.41 -8.84 2.13
CA ALA A 169 -6.72 -8.66 2.76
C ALA A 169 -7.59 -7.64 2.02
N LEU A 170 -7.03 -6.51 1.56
CA LEU A 170 -7.78 -5.53 0.75
C LEU A 170 -8.24 -6.14 -0.59
N LEU A 171 -7.38 -6.91 -1.26
CA LEU A 171 -7.72 -7.62 -2.50
C LEU A 171 -8.82 -8.67 -2.25
N ALA A 172 -8.76 -9.39 -1.14
CA ALA A 172 -9.79 -10.37 -0.76
C ALA A 172 -11.16 -9.72 -0.50
N LEU A 173 -11.17 -8.48 -0.01
CA LEU A 173 -12.38 -7.67 0.20
C LEU A 173 -12.87 -6.98 -1.09
N GLY A 174 -12.40 -7.40 -2.26
CA GLY A 174 -12.83 -6.85 -3.55
C GLY A 174 -12.06 -5.60 -3.99
N GLY A 175 -11.02 -5.21 -3.26
CA GLY A 175 -10.14 -4.13 -3.64
C GLY A 175 -9.24 -4.49 -4.82
N ARG A 176 -8.58 -3.48 -5.39
CA ARG A 176 -7.57 -3.64 -6.43
C ARG A 176 -6.29 -2.89 -6.07
N ARG A 177 -5.17 -3.33 -6.62
CA ARG A 177 -3.89 -2.61 -6.47
C ARG A 177 -3.78 -1.55 -7.55
N GLU A 178 -3.39 -0.34 -7.14
CA GLU A 178 -2.98 0.73 -8.06
C GLU A 178 -1.70 1.40 -7.56
N SER A 179 -0.95 2.02 -8.47
CA SER A 179 0.22 2.81 -8.11
C SER A 179 -0.20 4.07 -7.38
N GLY A 180 0.47 4.39 -6.28
CA GLY A 180 0.23 5.62 -5.53
C GLY A 180 0.42 6.87 -6.39
N ALA A 181 1.42 6.87 -7.26
CA ALA A 181 1.68 7.98 -8.17
C ALA A 181 0.51 8.22 -9.15
N SER A 182 -0.07 7.14 -9.69
CA SER A 182 -1.23 7.24 -10.59
C SER A 182 -2.46 7.80 -9.89
N ILE A 183 -2.71 7.38 -8.65
CA ILE A 183 -3.86 7.86 -7.87
C ILE A 183 -3.74 9.36 -7.60
N ILE A 184 -2.55 9.83 -7.20
CA ILE A 184 -2.32 11.26 -6.98
C ILE A 184 -2.45 12.03 -8.30
N ALA A 185 -1.89 11.53 -9.39
CA ALA A 185 -1.98 12.17 -10.70
C ALA A 185 -3.42 12.31 -11.20
N GLU A 186 -4.26 11.29 -10.99
CA GLU A 186 -5.69 11.34 -11.29
C GLU A 186 -6.38 12.42 -10.46
N HIS A 187 -6.19 12.39 -9.13
CA HIS A 187 -6.87 13.27 -8.19
C HIS A 187 -6.48 14.75 -8.37
N THR A 188 -5.22 15.05 -8.68
CA THR A 188 -4.79 16.44 -8.92
C THR A 188 -5.08 16.95 -10.32
N GLY A 189 -5.72 16.15 -11.19
CA GLY A 189 -5.97 16.54 -12.58
C GLY A 189 -4.70 16.66 -13.43
N LEU A 190 -3.61 16.00 -13.02
CA LEU A 190 -2.27 16.19 -13.58
C LEU A 190 -2.19 15.96 -15.08
N GLY A 191 -3.00 15.04 -15.62
CA GLY A 191 -3.05 14.78 -17.06
C GLY A 191 -3.51 15.99 -17.88
N ALA A 192 -4.48 16.75 -17.37
CA ALA A 192 -4.96 17.97 -18.01
C ALA A 192 -3.92 19.08 -17.94
N ASP A 193 -3.27 19.24 -16.78
CA ASP A 193 -2.18 20.20 -16.59
C ASP A 193 -1.01 19.90 -17.51
N VAL A 194 -0.61 18.63 -17.61
CA VAL A 194 0.44 18.18 -18.53
C VAL A 194 0.02 18.50 -19.96
N ALA A 195 -1.19 18.15 -20.39
CA ALA A 195 -1.64 18.41 -21.77
C ALA A 195 -1.69 19.89 -22.15
N ALA A 196 -1.84 20.78 -21.17
CA ALA A 196 -1.84 22.24 -21.36
C ALA A 196 -0.44 22.87 -21.29
N ALA A 197 0.60 22.12 -20.92
CA ALA A 197 1.93 22.65 -20.69
C ALA A 197 2.81 22.69 -21.95
N ASP A 198 3.74 23.64 -22.00
CA ASP A 198 4.81 23.68 -23.01
C ASP A 198 6.08 22.91 -22.57
N LEU A 199 6.24 22.72 -21.26
CA LEU A 199 7.38 22.04 -20.63
C LEU A 199 6.93 21.50 -19.26
N VAL A 200 7.27 20.25 -18.96
CA VAL A 200 7.09 19.67 -17.62
C VAL A 200 8.43 19.62 -16.90
N ILE A 201 8.51 20.18 -15.70
CA ILE A 201 9.66 20.06 -14.80
C ILE A 201 9.24 19.22 -13.60
N THR A 202 9.97 18.15 -13.33
CA THR A 202 9.72 17.25 -12.20
C THR A 202 11.03 16.91 -11.48
N GLY A 203 10.97 16.16 -10.39
CA GLY A 203 12.17 15.76 -9.65
C GLY A 203 11.95 14.69 -8.61
N GLU A 204 13.05 14.05 -8.20
CA GLU A 204 13.09 13.09 -7.11
C GLU A 204 14.47 13.09 -6.45
N GLY A 205 14.59 12.49 -5.25
CA GLY A 205 15.85 12.48 -4.52
C GLY A 205 16.97 11.72 -5.25
N ARG A 206 16.64 10.57 -5.84
CA ARG A 206 17.56 9.70 -6.57
C ARG A 206 16.87 9.14 -7.80
N PHE A 207 17.44 9.38 -8.97
CA PHE A 207 16.98 8.89 -10.26
C PHE A 207 17.82 7.68 -10.70
N ASP A 208 17.25 6.49 -10.56
CA ASP A 208 17.87 5.20 -10.88
C ASP A 208 16.94 4.31 -11.72
N ASP A 209 17.33 3.06 -12.01
CA ASP A 209 16.51 2.17 -12.84
C ASP A 209 15.13 1.93 -12.23
N GLN A 210 14.96 2.00 -10.90
CA GLN A 210 13.64 1.89 -10.27
C GLN A 210 12.79 3.13 -10.53
N SER A 211 13.40 4.30 -10.68
CA SER A 211 12.69 5.54 -11.03
C SER A 211 12.08 5.51 -12.42
N LEU A 212 12.62 4.68 -13.33
CA LEU A 212 12.03 4.42 -14.65
C LEU A 212 10.79 3.51 -14.61
N HIS A 213 10.56 2.81 -13.48
CA HIS A 213 9.51 1.80 -13.35
C HIS A 213 8.49 2.21 -12.28
N GLY A 214 7.42 2.91 -12.69
CA GLY A 214 6.19 3.05 -11.90
C GLY A 214 6.16 4.20 -10.88
N LYS A 215 7.19 5.05 -10.81
CA LYS A 215 7.20 6.24 -9.93
C LYS A 215 6.65 7.49 -10.61
N VAL A 216 6.46 8.57 -9.83
CA VAL A 216 5.97 9.90 -10.24
C VAL A 216 6.64 10.40 -11.53
N VAL A 217 7.97 10.29 -11.65
CA VAL A 217 8.70 10.73 -12.84
C VAL A 217 8.32 9.93 -14.08
N SER A 218 8.21 8.60 -13.97
CA SER A 218 7.80 7.75 -15.10
C SER A 218 6.36 8.00 -15.54
N ALA A 219 5.43 8.25 -14.60
CA ALA A 219 4.04 8.57 -14.88
C ALA A 219 3.91 9.91 -15.63
N LEU A 220 4.62 10.94 -15.14
CA LEU A 220 4.71 12.25 -15.79
C LEU A 220 5.34 12.15 -17.18
N ALA A 221 6.43 11.40 -17.31
CA ALA A 221 7.11 11.21 -18.58
C ALA A 221 6.22 10.51 -19.61
N ALA A 222 5.47 9.48 -19.19
CA ALA A 222 4.53 8.78 -20.07
C ALA A 222 3.40 9.71 -20.56
N GLY A 223 2.79 10.48 -19.65
CA GLY A 223 1.75 11.46 -19.99
C GLY A 223 2.26 12.59 -20.89
N ALA A 224 3.43 13.15 -20.61
CA ALA A 224 4.01 14.19 -21.47
C ALA A 224 4.37 13.66 -22.86
N ARG A 225 4.86 12.41 -22.94
CA ARG A 225 5.22 11.76 -24.21
C ARG A 225 4.03 11.60 -25.15
N SER A 226 2.84 11.28 -24.65
CA SER A 226 1.64 11.20 -25.50
C SER A 226 1.25 12.54 -26.12
N HIS A 227 1.64 13.65 -25.49
CA HIS A 227 1.42 15.02 -25.98
C HIS A 227 2.65 15.64 -26.67
N ARG A 228 3.77 14.90 -26.78
CA ARG A 228 5.07 15.38 -27.29
C ARG A 228 5.63 16.58 -26.53
N ILE A 229 5.35 16.65 -25.23
CA ILE A 229 5.81 17.72 -24.36
C ILE A 229 7.17 17.33 -23.77
N PRO A 230 8.19 18.21 -23.82
CA PRO A 230 9.48 17.93 -23.20
C PRO A 230 9.36 17.80 -21.69
N VAL A 231 10.12 16.87 -21.12
CA VAL A 231 10.19 16.64 -19.66
C VAL A 231 11.62 16.83 -19.19
N LEU A 232 11.79 17.70 -18.19
CA LEU A 232 13.04 17.89 -17.48
C LEU A 232 12.93 17.27 -16.08
N VAL A 233 13.84 16.35 -15.77
CA VAL A 233 13.93 15.72 -14.44
C VAL A 233 15.10 16.35 -13.68
N LEU A 234 14.80 16.97 -12.54
CA LEU A 234 15.77 17.49 -11.59
C LEU A 234 15.93 16.48 -10.45
N ALA A 235 17.02 15.73 -10.47
CA ALA A 235 17.29 14.72 -9.46
C ALA A 235 18.46 15.10 -8.57
N GLY A 236 18.35 14.82 -7.26
CA GLY A 236 19.45 15.02 -6.32
C GLY A 236 20.67 14.14 -6.64
N GLN A 237 20.43 12.94 -7.17
CA GLN A 237 21.43 12.03 -7.72
C GLN A 237 20.88 11.35 -8.97
N VAL A 238 21.73 11.16 -9.98
CA VAL A 238 21.39 10.38 -11.19
C VAL A 238 22.37 9.21 -11.26
N THR A 239 21.84 7.99 -11.17
CA THR A 239 22.64 6.74 -11.22
C THR A 239 22.25 5.83 -12.37
N LEU A 240 21.48 6.33 -13.34
CA LEU A 240 21.20 5.61 -14.59
C LEU A 240 22.47 5.45 -15.40
N GLU A 241 22.71 4.23 -15.89
CA GLU A 241 23.73 4.01 -16.90
C GLU A 241 23.29 4.68 -18.20
N ARG A 242 24.17 5.48 -18.81
CA ARG A 242 23.88 6.07 -20.13
C ARG A 242 23.72 4.92 -21.13
N PRO A 243 22.65 4.90 -21.94
CA PRO A 243 22.57 3.97 -23.05
C PRO A 243 23.82 4.14 -23.92
N ALA A 244 24.47 3.02 -24.28
CA ALA A 244 25.55 3.06 -25.25
C ALA A 244 25.03 3.74 -26.54
N MET A 245 25.71 4.81 -26.97
CA MET A 245 25.40 5.56 -28.19
C MET A 245 25.47 4.69 -29.44
#